data_AF-A0A921LRF6-F1
#
_entry.id   AF-A0A921LRF6-F1
#
_cell.length_a   1.000
_cell.length_b   1.000
_cell.length_c   1.000
_cell.angle_alpha   90.00
_cell.angle_beta   90.00
_cell.angle_gamma   90.00
#
_symmetry.space_group_name_H-M   'P 1'
#
loop_
_entity.id
_entity.type
_entity.pdbx_description
1 polymer ?
#
loop_
_entity_poly.entity_id
_entity_poly.type
_entity_poly.pdbx_seq_one_letter_code
_entity_poly.pdbx_strand_id
1 'polypeptide(L)'
;MKTHPCLTLFATASLAASLALTAGCSAQPSLPTEGSTSTDRGSDDVARSFTSTALAVVLDNGSVLFIDRDTESPYYPGLDTARIVDADGNETSADALASGNVVRVTGNGIMLESYPGQYPGITDVEIVDEGAPDDLEPYADMISELNVERDPAEPAQATVEYRTEQAVVSLMPQTNGYTWSYEENGEGVTVTADVADPVQAKADDLIDVQVDGPTDATVSFDVPASDLRVTRWSEADISGAADPNSISLPGEDVQVTASDGAYTFTIEPGCRYFFEATFDAGTVGYLFTVREG
;
A
#
# COMPACT_ATOMS: atom_id res chain seq x y z
N MET A 1 6.35 -23.93 41.16
CA MET A 1 7.58 -24.25 40.43
C MET A 1 7.34 -25.51 39.60
N LYS A 2 6.94 -25.33 38.34
CA LYS A 2 6.83 -26.38 37.33
C LYS A 2 7.77 -25.96 36.21
N THR A 3 8.84 -26.73 36.04
CA THR A 3 9.88 -26.56 35.03
C THR A 3 9.41 -27.19 33.72
N HIS A 4 9.28 -26.38 32.68
CA HIS A 4 9.11 -26.85 31.30
C HIS A 4 10.49 -26.90 30.61
N PRO A 5 10.80 -27.94 29.82
CA PRO A 5 12.11 -28.10 29.19
C PRO A 5 12.24 -27.29 27.90
N CYS A 6 13.44 -26.74 27.76
CA CYS A 6 14.01 -26.03 26.63
C CYS A 6 13.97 -26.86 25.33
N LEU A 7 13.33 -26.33 24.27
CA LEU A 7 13.35 -26.90 22.93
C LEU A 7 14.53 -26.29 22.15
N THR A 8 15.45 -27.15 21.71
CA THR A 8 16.69 -26.78 21.02
C THR A 8 16.45 -26.64 19.51
N LEU A 9 16.93 -25.52 18.93
CA LEU A 9 16.89 -25.20 17.50
C LEU A 9 17.63 -26.26 16.65
N PHE A 10 17.00 -26.66 15.54
CA PHE A 10 17.62 -27.45 14.47
C PHE A 10 18.33 -26.52 13.48
N ALA A 11 19.61 -26.78 13.21
CA ALA A 11 20.40 -26.18 12.14
C ALA A 11 20.20 -26.97 10.84
N THR A 12 19.75 -26.32 9.77
CA THR A 12 19.67 -26.88 8.41
C THR A 12 20.81 -26.36 7.54
N ALA A 13 21.52 -27.30 6.92
CA ALA A 13 22.67 -27.07 6.06
C ALA A 13 22.24 -26.71 4.62
N SER A 14 22.85 -25.66 4.07
CA SER A 14 22.71 -25.23 2.68
C SER A 14 23.54 -26.11 1.73
N LEU A 15 22.94 -26.56 0.63
CA LEU A 15 23.57 -27.32 -0.44
C LEU A 15 23.68 -26.43 -1.69
N ALA A 16 24.91 -26.18 -2.14
CA ALA A 16 25.22 -25.43 -3.36
C ALA A 16 25.10 -26.32 -4.60
N ALA A 17 24.47 -25.80 -5.67
CA ALA A 17 24.43 -26.44 -6.99
C ALA A 17 25.01 -25.49 -8.06
N SER A 18 26.01 -25.99 -8.77
CA SER A 18 26.89 -25.30 -9.71
C SER A 18 26.28 -25.21 -11.12
N LEU A 19 26.31 -24.03 -11.75
CA LEU A 19 26.03 -23.82 -13.17
C LEU A 19 27.26 -24.15 -14.03
N ALA A 20 27.07 -24.95 -15.08
CA ALA A 20 28.05 -25.15 -16.16
C ALA A 20 27.48 -24.60 -17.47
N LEU A 21 28.12 -23.56 -18.01
CA LEU A 21 27.92 -23.01 -19.35
C LEU A 21 28.71 -23.84 -20.37
N THR A 22 28.06 -24.30 -21.44
CA THR A 22 28.75 -24.67 -22.68
C THR A 22 28.02 -24.10 -23.90
N ALA A 23 28.78 -23.41 -24.74
CA ALA A 23 28.37 -22.81 -26.00
C ALA A 23 28.42 -23.82 -27.15
N GLY A 24 27.58 -23.64 -28.17
CA GLY A 24 27.66 -24.40 -29.41
C GLY A 24 26.80 -23.81 -30.53
N CYS A 25 27.40 -22.97 -31.36
CA CYS A 25 26.88 -22.56 -32.67
C CYS A 25 27.20 -23.62 -33.73
N SER A 26 26.24 -23.96 -34.60
CA SER A 26 26.52 -24.42 -35.98
C SER A 26 25.27 -24.42 -36.86
N ALA A 27 25.51 -24.10 -38.14
CA ALA A 27 24.59 -23.65 -39.18
C ALA A 27 23.76 -24.74 -39.92
N GLN A 28 22.78 -24.26 -40.70
CA GLN A 28 21.73 -24.93 -41.51
C GLN A 28 22.20 -25.88 -42.64
N PRO A 29 21.25 -26.57 -43.33
CA PRO A 29 20.90 -26.14 -44.70
C PRO A 29 19.40 -26.17 -45.12
N SER A 30 19.01 -25.10 -45.86
CA SER A 30 18.03 -24.87 -46.97
C SER A 30 17.34 -26.07 -47.68
N LEU A 31 16.14 -26.06 -48.31
CA LEU A 31 15.19 -25.13 -49.02
C LEU A 31 13.88 -25.97 -49.37
N PRO A 32 12.79 -25.52 -50.06
CA PRO A 32 12.54 -24.26 -50.77
C PRO A 32 11.19 -23.52 -50.52
N THR A 33 11.19 -22.29 -51.02
CA THR A 33 10.18 -21.23 -51.15
C THR A 33 9.06 -21.50 -52.18
N GLU A 34 7.81 -21.23 -51.80
CA GLU A 34 6.71 -20.61 -52.58
C GLU A 34 5.76 -19.97 -51.53
N GLY A 35 5.18 -18.78 -51.60
CA GLY A 35 5.14 -17.70 -52.57
C GLY A 35 4.53 -16.47 -51.87
N SER A 36 5.02 -15.29 -52.27
CA SER A 36 4.56 -13.91 -52.07
C SER A 36 3.27 -13.62 -51.29
N THR A 37 3.41 -12.81 -50.22
CA THR A 37 2.86 -11.43 -50.22
C THR A 37 3.58 -10.59 -49.17
N SER A 38 4.30 -9.58 -49.65
CA SER A 38 4.70 -8.43 -48.85
C SER A 38 3.45 -7.66 -48.46
N THR A 39 2.96 -7.88 -47.25
CA THR A 39 2.14 -6.89 -46.57
C THR A 39 3.03 -6.24 -45.53
N ASP A 40 3.42 -5.02 -45.89
CA ASP A 40 3.78 -3.93 -44.99
C ASP A 40 3.19 -4.15 -43.60
N ARG A 41 4.03 -4.58 -42.64
CA ARG A 41 3.66 -4.56 -41.23
C ARG A 41 3.84 -3.11 -40.79
N GLY A 42 2.83 -2.31 -41.09
CA GLY A 42 2.55 -1.11 -40.34
C GLY A 42 2.62 -1.48 -38.86
N SER A 43 3.49 -0.77 -38.14
CA SER A 43 3.50 -0.69 -36.70
C SER A 43 2.20 0.00 -36.26
N ASP A 44 1.09 -0.74 -36.28
CA ASP A 44 -0.09 -0.41 -35.51
C ASP A 44 0.12 -0.95 -34.11
N ASP A 45 1.02 -0.30 -33.36
CA ASP A 45 1.01 -0.35 -31.90
C ASP A 45 -0.06 0.64 -31.42
N VAL A 46 -1.29 0.42 -31.89
CA VAL A 46 -2.46 0.98 -31.21
C VAL A 46 -2.59 0.11 -29.99
N ALA A 47 -2.18 0.62 -28.82
CA ALA A 47 -2.46 0.01 -27.54
C ALA A 47 -3.90 -0.50 -27.58
N ARG A 48 -4.09 -1.82 -27.56
CA ARG A 48 -5.42 -2.40 -27.69
C ARG A 48 -6.19 -1.99 -26.45
N SER A 49 -7.05 -0.98 -26.59
CA SER A 49 -8.00 -0.62 -25.55
C SER A 49 -8.97 -1.80 -25.41
N PHE A 50 -8.91 -2.47 -24.27
CA PHE A 50 -9.85 -3.49 -23.86
C PHE A 50 -10.95 -2.83 -23.04
N THR A 51 -12.20 -3.11 -23.38
CA THR A 51 -13.36 -2.64 -22.64
C THR A 51 -14.13 -3.84 -22.11
N SER A 52 -14.43 -3.86 -20.81
CA SER A 52 -15.33 -4.83 -20.19
C SER A 52 -16.37 -4.15 -19.29
N THR A 53 -17.35 -4.93 -18.85
CA THR A 53 -18.36 -4.49 -17.88
C THR A 53 -18.15 -5.25 -16.58
N ALA A 54 -18.17 -4.55 -15.45
CA ALA A 54 -18.00 -5.16 -14.14
C ALA A 54 -19.05 -4.65 -13.14
N LEU A 55 -19.23 -5.38 -12.05
CA LEU A 55 -19.93 -4.91 -10.86
C LEU A 55 -18.90 -4.38 -9.86
N ALA A 56 -19.15 -3.20 -9.30
CA ALA A 56 -18.35 -2.64 -8.22
C ALA A 56 -18.81 -3.18 -6.86
N VAL A 57 -17.83 -3.50 -6.02
CA VAL A 57 -18.01 -3.87 -4.62
C VAL A 57 -17.06 -3.03 -3.80
N VAL A 58 -17.57 -2.32 -2.80
CA VAL A 58 -16.77 -1.65 -1.78
C VAL A 58 -16.66 -2.62 -0.60
N LEU A 59 -15.44 -3.06 -0.30
CA LEU A 59 -15.14 -3.95 0.82
C LEU A 59 -15.09 -3.14 2.14
N ASP A 60 -15.10 -3.82 3.28
CA ASP A 60 -15.17 -3.15 4.60
C ASP A 60 -13.90 -2.34 4.92
N ASN A 61 -12.78 -2.72 4.32
CA ASN A 61 -11.52 -1.97 4.38
C ASN A 61 -11.50 -0.74 3.43
N GLY A 62 -12.61 -0.42 2.78
CA GLY A 62 -12.75 0.69 1.83
C GLY A 62 -12.18 0.43 0.44
N SER A 63 -11.52 -0.71 0.21
CA SER A 63 -11.01 -1.04 -1.13
C SER A 63 -12.14 -1.40 -2.09
N VAL A 64 -11.95 -1.02 -3.37
CA VAL A 64 -12.89 -1.35 -4.44
C VAL A 64 -12.45 -2.64 -5.11
N LEU A 65 -13.37 -3.59 -5.22
CA LEU A 65 -13.22 -4.83 -5.97
C LEU A 65 -14.19 -4.81 -7.16
N PHE A 66 -13.71 -5.17 -8.35
CA PHE A 66 -14.56 -5.34 -9.52
C PHE A 66 -14.77 -6.83 -9.82
N ILE A 67 -16.01 -7.19 -10.13
CA ILE A 67 -16.39 -8.53 -10.59
C ILE A 67 -16.72 -8.41 -12.07
N ASP A 68 -15.86 -8.98 -12.93
CA ASP A 68 -16.08 -8.96 -14.38
C ASP A 68 -17.34 -9.76 -14.72
N ARG A 69 -18.27 -9.16 -15.48
CA ARG A 69 -19.57 -9.79 -15.76
C ARG A 69 -19.50 -10.93 -16.79
N ASP A 70 -18.44 -11.00 -17.59
CA ASP A 70 -18.29 -12.05 -18.60
C ASP A 70 -17.58 -13.28 -18.03
N THR A 71 -16.60 -13.07 -17.15
CA THR A 71 -15.78 -14.12 -16.56
C THR A 71 -16.14 -14.47 -15.11
N GLU A 72 -17.03 -13.69 -14.49
CA GLU A 72 -17.45 -13.81 -13.09
C GLU A 72 -16.27 -13.77 -12.10
N SER A 73 -15.13 -13.26 -12.54
CA SER A 73 -13.87 -13.29 -11.81
C SER A 73 -13.59 -11.95 -11.12
N PRO A 74 -13.14 -11.96 -9.85
CA PRO A 74 -12.85 -10.76 -9.10
C PRO A 74 -11.46 -10.20 -9.44
N TYR A 75 -11.33 -8.88 -9.48
CA TYR A 75 -10.05 -8.20 -9.63
C TYR A 75 -10.02 -6.84 -8.94
N TYR A 76 -8.84 -6.43 -8.48
CA TYR A 76 -8.58 -5.09 -7.98
C TYR A 76 -8.26 -4.15 -9.15
N PRO A 77 -9.05 -3.07 -9.35
CA PRO A 77 -8.79 -2.08 -10.39
C PRO A 77 -7.68 -1.10 -9.97
N GLY A 78 -6.81 -0.72 -10.90
CA GLY A 78 -5.88 0.40 -10.71
C GLY A 78 -6.59 1.74 -10.93
N LEU A 79 -7.17 2.31 -9.87
CA LEU A 79 -7.99 3.53 -9.97
C LEU A 79 -7.18 4.83 -9.84
N ASP A 80 -5.97 4.78 -9.26
CA ASP A 80 -5.17 5.97 -8.94
C ASP A 80 -4.89 6.90 -10.13
N THR A 81 -4.83 6.33 -11.33
CA THR A 81 -4.60 7.07 -12.59
C THR A 81 -5.80 7.04 -13.53
N ALA A 82 -6.89 6.40 -13.13
CA ALA A 82 -8.06 6.22 -13.98
C ALA A 82 -8.95 7.47 -13.94
N ARG A 83 -9.49 7.85 -15.09
CA ARG A 83 -10.57 8.82 -15.17
C ARG A 83 -11.88 8.15 -14.78
N ILE A 84 -12.57 8.69 -13.77
CA ILE A 84 -13.83 8.11 -13.29
C ILE A 84 -14.98 9.06 -13.65
N VAL A 85 -16.06 8.50 -14.21
CA VAL A 85 -17.23 9.25 -14.68
C VAL A 85 -18.49 8.67 -14.02
N ASP A 86 -19.33 9.54 -13.47
CA ASP A 86 -20.61 9.16 -12.87
C ASP A 86 -21.69 8.81 -13.92
N ALA A 87 -22.85 8.35 -13.47
CA ALA A 87 -23.97 7.99 -14.34
C ALA A 87 -24.57 9.19 -15.11
N ASP A 88 -24.34 10.42 -14.64
CA ASP A 88 -24.76 11.66 -15.31
C ASP A 88 -23.74 12.16 -16.35
N GLY A 89 -22.58 11.49 -16.45
CA GLY A 89 -21.50 11.83 -17.38
C GLY A 89 -20.51 12.87 -16.86
N ASN A 90 -20.52 13.18 -15.56
CA ASN A 90 -19.57 14.10 -14.94
C ASN A 90 -18.35 13.34 -14.41
N GLU A 91 -17.19 13.99 -14.48
CA GLU A 91 -15.96 13.44 -13.90
C GLU A 91 -16.02 13.50 -12.37
N THR A 92 -15.63 12.41 -11.73
CA THR A 92 -15.70 12.20 -10.27
C THR A 92 -14.48 11.41 -9.77
N SER A 93 -14.44 11.09 -8.47
CA SER A 93 -13.39 10.27 -7.84
C SER A 93 -13.86 8.83 -7.58
N ALA A 94 -12.93 7.97 -7.14
CA ALA A 94 -13.23 6.58 -6.77
C ALA A 94 -14.22 6.47 -5.62
N ASP A 95 -14.31 7.48 -4.75
CA ASP A 95 -15.24 7.54 -3.61
C ASP A 95 -16.72 7.57 -4.03
N ALA A 96 -17.00 7.89 -5.30
CA ALA A 96 -18.35 7.85 -5.85
C ALA A 96 -18.82 6.42 -6.20
N LEU A 97 -17.91 5.44 -6.25
CA LEU A 97 -18.25 4.05 -6.52
C LEU A 97 -18.95 3.44 -5.30
N ALA A 98 -20.08 2.79 -5.54
CA ALA A 98 -20.85 2.08 -4.53
C ALA A 98 -21.04 0.61 -4.89
N SER A 99 -21.18 -0.24 -3.86
CA SER A 99 -21.52 -1.65 -4.02
C SER A 99 -22.81 -1.82 -4.83
N GLY A 100 -22.73 -2.55 -5.93
CA GLY A 100 -23.83 -2.78 -6.87
C GLY A 100 -23.73 -1.95 -8.15
N ASN A 101 -22.91 -0.89 -8.21
CA ASN A 101 -22.74 -0.13 -9.44
C ASN A 101 -22.27 -1.03 -10.59
N VAL A 102 -22.88 -0.86 -11.76
CA VAL A 102 -22.40 -1.45 -13.00
C VAL A 102 -21.48 -0.45 -13.66
N VAL A 103 -20.23 -0.86 -13.86
CA VAL A 103 -19.20 -0.01 -14.45
C VAL A 103 -18.73 -0.55 -15.79
N ARG A 104 -18.44 0.36 -16.71
CA ARG A 104 -17.69 0.08 -17.93
C ARG A 104 -16.23 0.45 -17.70
N VAL A 105 -15.35 -0.52 -17.87
CA VAL A 105 -13.91 -0.37 -17.60
C VAL A 105 -13.16 -0.39 -18.92
N THR A 106 -12.31 0.60 -19.17
CA THR A 106 -11.42 0.65 -20.33
C THR A 106 -9.97 0.67 -19.87
N GLY A 107 -9.13 -0.15 -20.49
CA GLY A 107 -7.70 -0.24 -20.17
C GLY A 107 -6.88 -1.02 -21.21
N ASN A 108 -5.65 -1.40 -20.88
CA ASN A 108 -4.73 -2.06 -21.80
C ASN A 108 -4.93 -3.60 -21.94
N GLY A 109 -5.87 -4.18 -21.21
CA GLY A 109 -6.20 -5.61 -21.18
C GLY A 109 -5.20 -6.49 -20.44
N ILE A 110 -4.23 -5.92 -19.73
CA ILE A 110 -3.17 -6.66 -19.04
C ILE A 110 -3.50 -6.78 -17.56
N MET A 111 -3.93 -7.98 -17.14
CA MET A 111 -4.13 -8.35 -15.74
C MET A 111 -2.92 -9.13 -15.20
N LEU A 112 -2.54 -8.90 -13.95
CA LEU A 112 -1.52 -9.68 -13.25
C LEU A 112 -2.08 -11.04 -12.81
N GLU A 113 -1.23 -12.07 -12.83
CA GLU A 113 -1.59 -13.43 -12.47
C GLU A 113 -1.69 -13.63 -10.94
N SER A 114 -2.77 -13.13 -10.34
CA SER A 114 -3.11 -13.27 -8.91
C SER A 114 -4.58 -13.63 -8.71
N TYR A 115 -4.96 -13.96 -7.47
CA TYR A 115 -6.36 -14.10 -7.08
C TYR A 115 -6.64 -13.33 -5.78
N PRO A 116 -7.50 -12.29 -5.81
CA PRO A 116 -8.11 -11.67 -6.99
C PRO A 116 -7.07 -11.20 -8.03
N GLY A 117 -7.48 -11.09 -9.29
CA GLY A 117 -6.62 -10.49 -10.32
C GLY A 117 -6.27 -9.05 -9.98
N GLN A 118 -5.21 -8.50 -10.57
CA GLN A 118 -4.93 -7.06 -10.48
C GLN A 118 -4.90 -6.46 -11.87
N TYR A 119 -5.56 -5.31 -12.05
CA TYR A 119 -5.62 -4.64 -13.34
C TYR A 119 -5.14 -3.19 -13.24
N PRO A 120 -3.80 -2.97 -13.18
CA PRO A 120 -3.24 -1.63 -13.02
C PRO A 120 -3.35 -0.75 -14.27
N GLY A 121 -3.62 -1.34 -15.45
CA GLY A 121 -3.65 -0.65 -16.73
C GLY A 121 -5.00 -0.02 -17.11
N ILE A 122 -5.88 0.25 -16.15
CA ILE A 122 -7.18 0.90 -16.36
C ILE A 122 -6.96 2.39 -16.59
N THR A 123 -7.58 2.94 -17.63
CA THR A 123 -7.51 4.36 -17.97
C THR A 123 -8.82 5.09 -17.72
N ASP A 124 -9.96 4.39 -17.87
CA ASP A 124 -11.28 5.00 -17.72
C ASP A 124 -12.25 4.01 -17.05
N VAL A 125 -13.06 4.53 -16.13
CA VAL A 125 -14.17 3.83 -15.48
C VAL A 125 -15.42 4.72 -15.57
N GLU A 126 -16.49 4.20 -16.15
CA GLU A 126 -17.77 4.90 -16.29
C GLU A 126 -18.84 4.12 -15.52
N ILE A 127 -19.53 4.77 -14.59
CA ILE A 127 -20.72 4.21 -13.94
C ILE A 127 -21.85 4.27 -14.98
N VAL A 128 -22.28 3.11 -15.46
CA VAL A 128 -23.30 3.00 -16.53
C VAL A 128 -24.67 2.66 -15.99
N ASP A 129 -24.72 2.14 -14.76
CA ASP A 129 -25.93 1.88 -14.00
C ASP A 129 -25.58 1.97 -12.51
N GLU A 130 -26.44 2.61 -11.71
CA GLU A 130 -26.28 2.60 -10.24
C GLU A 130 -26.42 1.18 -9.70
N GLY A 131 -27.16 0.32 -10.41
CA GLY A 131 -27.42 -1.07 -10.04
C GLY A 131 -28.13 -1.22 -8.69
N ALA A 132 -28.24 -2.45 -8.20
CA ALA A 132 -28.75 -2.74 -6.87
C ALA A 132 -27.74 -3.56 -6.08
N PRO A 133 -27.59 -3.33 -4.76
CA PRO A 133 -26.78 -4.21 -3.91
C PRO A 133 -27.19 -5.68 -4.00
N ASP A 134 -28.48 -5.96 -4.27
CA ASP A 134 -29.01 -7.31 -4.48
C ASP A 134 -28.37 -8.02 -5.70
N ASP A 135 -27.84 -7.28 -6.68
CA ASP A 135 -27.12 -7.86 -7.82
C ASP A 135 -25.81 -8.56 -7.41
N LEU A 136 -25.35 -8.32 -6.16
CA LEU A 136 -24.19 -8.95 -5.57
C LEU A 136 -24.51 -10.26 -4.83
N GLU A 137 -25.79 -10.60 -4.60
CA GLU A 137 -26.19 -11.84 -3.92
C GLU A 137 -25.51 -13.11 -4.49
N PRO A 138 -25.38 -13.29 -5.83
CA PRO A 138 -24.70 -14.45 -6.40
C PRO A 138 -23.22 -14.56 -6.03
N TYR A 139 -22.60 -13.45 -5.61
CA TYR A 139 -21.18 -13.34 -5.31
C TYR A 139 -20.91 -13.23 -3.81
N ALA A 140 -21.93 -13.33 -2.95
CA ALA A 140 -21.80 -13.08 -1.51
C ALA A 140 -20.73 -13.95 -0.83
N ASP A 141 -20.64 -15.24 -1.17
CA ASP A 141 -19.62 -16.13 -0.61
C ASP A 141 -18.20 -15.71 -1.03
N MET A 142 -18.02 -15.37 -2.32
CA MET A 142 -16.75 -14.88 -2.85
C MET A 142 -16.35 -13.53 -2.22
N ILE A 143 -17.30 -12.60 -2.12
CA ILE A 143 -17.07 -11.30 -1.48
C ILE A 143 -16.68 -11.51 -0.02
N SER A 144 -17.38 -12.38 0.71
CA SER A 144 -17.08 -12.71 2.11
C SER A 144 -15.69 -13.30 2.29
N GLU A 145 -15.25 -14.20 1.40
CA GLU A 145 -13.90 -14.77 1.44
C GLU A 145 -12.80 -13.72 1.16
N LEU A 146 -13.10 -12.72 0.33
CA LEU A 146 -12.16 -11.66 -0.05
C LEU A 146 -12.18 -10.46 0.91
N ASN A 147 -13.29 -10.27 1.61
CA ASN A 147 -13.48 -9.24 2.61
C ASN A 147 -12.83 -9.68 3.93
N VAL A 148 -11.49 -9.66 3.94
CA VAL A 148 -10.72 -9.95 5.15
C VAL A 148 -10.91 -8.80 6.11
N GLU A 149 -11.80 -8.99 7.09
CA GLU A 149 -12.03 -8.02 8.15
C GLU A 149 -10.75 -7.81 8.95
N ARG A 150 -10.36 -6.55 9.10
CA ARG A 150 -9.25 -6.14 9.95
C ARG A 150 -9.55 -6.55 11.39
N ASP A 151 -8.58 -7.12 12.11
CA ASP A 151 -8.75 -7.34 13.53
C ASP A 151 -8.91 -5.96 14.23
N PRO A 152 -10.08 -5.65 14.82
CA PRO A 152 -10.32 -4.35 15.43
C PRO A 152 -9.41 -4.11 16.65
N ALA A 153 -8.83 -5.16 17.23
CA ALA A 153 -7.88 -5.06 18.33
C ALA A 153 -6.49 -4.55 17.88
N GLU A 154 -6.15 -4.67 16.60
CA GLU A 154 -4.89 -4.16 16.07
C GLU A 154 -4.97 -2.64 15.85
N PRO A 155 -4.04 -1.82 16.39
CA PRO A 155 -4.00 -0.40 16.11
C PRO A 155 -3.70 -0.13 14.62
N ALA A 156 -4.13 1.03 14.11
CA ALA A 156 -3.85 1.48 12.74
C ALA A 156 -2.37 1.32 12.37
N GLN A 157 -2.10 0.92 11.13
CA GLN A 157 -0.77 0.82 10.54
C GLN A 157 -0.53 2.00 9.62
N ALA A 158 0.67 2.56 9.67
CA ALA A 158 1.09 3.63 8.78
C ALA A 158 1.96 3.08 7.65
N THR A 159 1.83 3.68 6.47
CA THR A 159 2.80 3.55 5.38
C THR A 159 3.35 4.93 5.07
N VAL A 160 4.68 5.04 4.95
CA VAL A 160 5.36 6.26 4.51
C VAL A 160 5.95 6.00 3.13
N GLU A 161 5.59 6.84 2.17
CA GLU A 161 6.08 6.77 0.80
C GLU A 161 6.83 8.03 0.44
N TYR A 162 7.96 7.87 -0.23
CA TYR A 162 8.72 9.01 -0.78
C TYR A 162 9.45 8.59 -2.05
N ARG A 163 9.87 9.59 -2.83
CA ARG A 163 10.58 9.39 -4.10
C ARG A 163 11.92 10.07 -4.06
N THR A 164 12.96 9.35 -4.49
CA THR A 164 14.28 9.90 -4.79
C THR A 164 14.51 9.86 -6.31
N GLU A 165 15.66 10.38 -6.78
CA GLU A 165 16.05 10.23 -8.19
C GLU A 165 16.24 8.76 -8.61
N GLN A 166 16.49 7.87 -7.63
CA GLN A 166 16.88 6.48 -7.88
C GLN A 166 15.76 5.47 -7.59
N ALA A 167 14.78 5.81 -6.74
CA ALA A 167 13.75 4.88 -6.30
C ALA A 167 12.45 5.57 -5.86
N VAL A 168 11.36 4.81 -5.90
CA VAL A 168 10.17 5.05 -5.07
C VAL A 168 10.28 4.11 -3.89
N VAL A 169 10.25 4.64 -2.68
CA VAL A 169 10.40 3.89 -1.43
C VAL A 169 9.09 3.92 -0.67
N SER A 170 8.69 2.76 -0.17
CA SER A 170 7.53 2.57 0.69
C SER A 170 7.99 1.80 1.94
N LEU A 171 7.66 2.29 3.12
CA LEU A 171 8.05 1.68 4.40
C LEU A 171 6.96 1.78 5.44
N MET A 172 7.01 0.89 6.41
CA MET A 172 6.18 0.92 7.61
C MET A 172 7.03 1.47 8.75
N PRO A 173 6.71 2.65 9.32
CA PRO A 173 7.44 3.22 10.43
C PRO A 173 7.21 2.37 11.69
N GLN A 174 8.09 2.51 12.69
CA GLN A 174 7.90 1.79 13.94
C GLN A 174 6.78 2.42 14.76
N THR A 175 5.81 1.64 15.25
CA THR A 175 4.84 2.13 16.23
C THR A 175 5.52 2.52 17.55
N ASN A 176 5.30 3.75 17.99
CA ASN A 176 5.81 4.35 19.22
C ASN A 176 4.64 4.70 20.16
N GLY A 177 4.04 3.65 20.71
CA GLY A 177 2.95 3.74 21.68
C GLY A 177 1.60 4.07 21.06
N TYR A 178 0.54 3.76 21.81
CA TYR A 178 -0.83 4.02 21.39
C TYR A 178 -1.82 3.93 22.55
N THR A 179 -2.98 4.56 22.36
CA THR A 179 -4.22 4.26 23.08
C THR A 179 -5.27 3.89 22.05
N TRP A 180 -5.79 2.67 22.12
CA TRP A 180 -6.69 2.12 21.11
C TRP A 180 -7.91 1.47 21.76
N SER A 181 -9.09 1.71 21.20
CA SER A 181 -10.36 1.20 21.70
C SER A 181 -11.09 0.41 20.62
N TYR A 182 -11.65 -0.73 21.01
CA TYR A 182 -12.38 -1.64 20.13
C TYR A 182 -13.46 -2.40 20.91
N GLU A 183 -14.37 -3.08 20.21
CA GLU A 183 -15.35 -3.95 20.87
C GLU A 183 -14.87 -5.41 20.87
N GLU A 184 -14.99 -6.07 22.03
CA GLU A 184 -14.75 -7.50 22.18
C GLU A 184 -15.96 -8.12 22.89
N ASN A 185 -16.63 -9.08 22.26
CA ASN A 185 -17.84 -9.72 22.81
C ASN A 185 -18.99 -8.74 23.18
N GLY A 186 -19.07 -7.60 22.50
CA GLY A 186 -20.08 -6.55 22.76
C GLY A 186 -19.76 -5.65 23.96
N GLU A 187 -18.55 -5.74 24.50
CA GLU A 187 -18.03 -4.82 25.52
C GLU A 187 -16.89 -3.98 24.92
N GLY A 188 -16.89 -2.68 25.21
CA GLY A 188 -15.79 -1.79 24.79
C GLY A 188 -14.54 -2.04 25.62
N VAL A 189 -13.43 -2.30 24.93
CA VAL A 189 -12.09 -2.51 25.49
C VAL A 189 -11.19 -1.35 25.04
N THR A 190 -10.38 -0.82 25.96
CA THR A 190 -9.33 0.16 25.64
C THR A 190 -7.98 -0.35 26.11
N VAL A 191 -7.01 -0.39 25.19
CA VAL A 191 -5.63 -0.79 25.44
C VAL A 191 -4.73 0.42 25.30
N THR A 192 -3.83 0.61 26.26
CA THR A 192 -2.78 1.62 26.18
C THR A 192 -1.41 0.94 26.27
N ALA A 193 -0.60 1.13 25.24
CA ALA A 193 0.79 0.71 25.21
C ALA A 193 1.67 1.95 25.41
N ASP A 194 2.14 2.14 26.64
CA ASP A 194 3.08 3.20 26.98
C ASP A 194 4.51 2.76 26.64
N VAL A 195 5.27 3.63 25.99
CA VAL A 195 6.63 3.35 25.50
C VAL A 195 7.57 4.50 25.86
N ALA A 196 8.87 4.31 25.62
CA ALA A 196 9.85 5.36 25.82
C ALA A 196 9.54 6.59 24.95
N ASP A 197 9.95 7.77 25.42
CA ASP A 197 9.81 9.01 24.67
C ASP A 197 10.51 8.88 23.30
N PRO A 198 9.98 9.48 22.21
CA PRO A 198 10.60 9.41 20.88
C PRO A 198 12.10 9.71 20.87
N VAL A 199 12.61 10.60 21.72
CA VAL A 199 14.05 10.92 21.78
C VAL A 199 14.89 9.89 22.53
N GLN A 200 14.27 9.01 23.31
CA GLN A 200 14.93 7.93 24.04
C GLN A 200 15.07 6.65 23.19
N ALA A 201 14.37 6.54 22.07
CA ALA A 201 14.56 5.42 21.14
C ALA A 201 16.00 5.44 20.58
N LYS A 202 16.61 4.26 20.41
CA LYS A 202 17.94 4.17 19.79
C LYS A 202 17.79 4.26 18.29
N ALA A 203 18.61 5.09 17.64
CA ALA A 203 18.55 5.25 16.18
C ALA A 203 18.76 3.92 15.42
N ASP A 204 19.61 3.03 15.94
CA ASP A 204 19.85 1.70 15.34
C ASP A 204 18.65 0.75 15.41
N ASP A 205 17.68 1.03 16.27
CA ASP A 205 16.44 0.25 16.39
C ASP A 205 15.31 0.83 15.51
N LEU A 206 15.52 2.01 14.90
CA LEU A 206 14.52 2.68 14.07
C LEU A 206 14.67 2.33 12.60
N ILE A 207 13.57 2.46 11.85
CA ILE A 207 13.61 2.41 10.40
C ILE A 207 14.46 3.57 9.88
N ASP A 208 15.42 3.22 9.03
CA ASP A 208 16.40 4.13 8.45
C ASP A 208 15.95 4.57 7.05
N VAL A 209 15.54 5.84 6.95
CA VAL A 209 15.21 6.52 5.70
C VAL A 209 16.46 7.19 5.15
N GLN A 210 16.73 7.06 3.85
CA GLN A 210 17.92 7.63 3.21
C GLN A 210 17.48 8.63 2.14
N VAL A 211 17.83 9.90 2.33
CA VAL A 211 17.58 10.98 1.37
C VAL A 211 18.78 11.93 1.33
N ASP A 212 19.05 12.55 0.16
CA ASP A 212 20.20 13.46 -0.02
C ASP A 212 19.88 14.91 0.41
N GLY A 213 18.61 15.20 0.69
CA GLY A 213 18.13 16.53 1.01
C GLY A 213 16.63 16.54 1.32
N PRO A 214 16.02 17.75 1.45
CA PRO A 214 14.60 17.90 1.71
C PRO A 214 13.77 17.14 0.67
N THR A 215 12.94 16.21 1.14
CA THR A 215 12.16 15.30 0.30
C THR A 215 10.73 15.25 0.81
N ASP A 216 9.75 15.36 -0.06
CA ASP A 216 8.35 15.20 0.33
C ASP A 216 8.05 13.71 0.56
N ALA A 217 7.46 13.43 1.72
CA ALA A 217 6.98 12.12 2.11
C ALA A 217 5.47 12.18 2.32
N THR A 218 4.77 11.13 1.89
CA THR A 218 3.33 10.96 2.06
C THR A 218 3.08 9.82 3.03
N VAL A 219 2.20 10.05 4.00
CA VAL A 219 1.74 9.06 4.96
C VAL A 219 0.31 8.69 4.66
N SER A 220 0.04 7.39 4.59
CA SER A 220 -1.30 6.81 4.51
C SER A 220 -1.49 5.78 5.62
N PHE A 221 -2.75 5.50 5.92
CA PHE A 221 -3.15 4.58 6.98
C PHE A 221 -4.09 3.51 6.43
N ASP A 222 -4.05 2.32 7.02
CA ASP A 222 -5.00 1.24 6.73
C ASP A 222 -6.41 1.48 7.31
N VAL A 223 -6.56 2.51 8.14
CA VAL A 223 -7.83 3.02 8.68
C VAL A 223 -7.83 4.55 8.51
N PRO A 224 -8.95 5.18 8.12
CA PRO A 224 -9.01 6.63 7.98
C PRO A 224 -8.60 7.38 9.25
N ALA A 225 -7.57 8.22 9.15
CA ALA A 225 -7.19 9.14 10.22
C ALA A 225 -7.98 10.46 10.10
N SER A 226 -8.22 11.08 11.25
CA SER A 226 -8.87 12.39 11.37
C SER A 226 -7.89 13.54 11.52
N ASP A 227 -6.69 13.29 12.06
CA ASP A 227 -5.63 14.27 12.28
C ASP A 227 -4.25 13.59 12.26
N LEU A 228 -3.23 14.34 11.87
CA LEU A 228 -1.83 13.94 11.95
C LEU A 228 -0.98 15.10 12.45
N ARG A 229 -0.23 14.88 13.52
CA ARG A 229 0.77 15.83 14.02
C ARG A 229 2.15 15.24 13.89
N VAL A 230 3.07 16.02 13.36
CA VAL A 230 4.44 15.59 13.11
C VAL A 230 5.39 16.47 13.91
N THR A 231 6.24 15.85 14.71
CA THR A 231 7.31 16.49 15.47
C THR A 231 8.64 15.92 15.04
N ARG A 232 9.65 16.78 14.89
CA ARG A 232 11.01 16.34 14.57
C ARG A 232 12.06 16.83 15.57
N TRP A 233 13.19 16.13 15.59
CA TRP A 233 14.39 16.50 16.34
C TRP A 233 15.64 16.26 15.49
N SER A 234 16.71 16.99 15.75
CA SER A 234 18.02 16.67 15.20
C SER A 234 18.60 15.43 15.90
N GLU A 235 19.06 14.43 15.14
CA GLU A 235 19.81 13.29 15.69
C GLU A 235 21.15 13.73 16.32
N ALA A 236 21.72 14.84 15.86
CA ALA A 236 22.91 15.44 16.48
C ALA A 236 22.61 15.98 17.88
N ASP A 237 21.45 16.61 18.08
CA ASP A 237 21.04 17.12 19.38
C ASP A 237 20.64 15.98 20.33
N ILE A 238 19.98 14.93 19.83
CA ILE A 238 19.65 13.73 20.61
C ILE A 238 20.94 13.06 21.10
N SER A 239 21.90 12.80 20.20
CA SER A 239 23.16 12.14 20.54
C SER A 239 24.09 13.02 21.39
N GLY A 240 24.01 14.35 21.24
CA GLY A 240 24.77 15.32 22.02
C GLY A 240 24.18 15.65 23.38
N ALA A 241 23.01 15.12 23.74
CA ALA A 241 22.35 15.40 25.01
C ALA A 241 23.22 14.97 26.21
N ALA A 242 23.37 15.86 27.18
CA ALA A 242 24.21 15.62 28.36
C ALA A 242 23.70 14.45 29.23
N ASP A 243 22.39 14.20 29.20
CA ASP A 243 21.77 13.02 29.78
C ASP A 243 21.05 12.25 28.66
N PRO A 244 21.53 11.04 28.30
CA PRO A 244 20.92 10.24 27.23
C PRO A 244 19.51 9.72 27.57
N ASN A 245 19.06 9.89 28.81
CA ASN A 245 17.69 9.56 29.22
C ASN A 245 16.80 10.81 29.36
N SER A 246 17.29 12.02 29.03
CA SER A 246 16.47 13.23 29.15
C SER A 246 15.35 13.26 28.10
N ILE A 247 14.12 13.42 28.56
CA ILE A 247 12.93 13.62 27.72
C ILE A 247 12.63 15.11 27.45
N SER A 248 13.53 16.01 27.83
CA SER A 248 13.30 17.47 27.77
C SER A 248 13.84 18.13 26.51
N LEU A 249 14.18 17.35 25.47
CA LEU A 249 14.60 17.89 24.19
C LEU A 249 13.37 18.45 23.44
N PRO A 250 13.27 19.77 23.22
CA PRO A 250 12.12 20.34 22.55
C PRO A 250 12.11 19.89 21.08
N GLY A 251 10.97 19.38 20.62
CA GLY A 251 10.74 19.06 19.22
C GLY A 251 10.30 20.28 18.41
N GLU A 252 10.49 20.21 17.10
CA GLU A 252 9.96 21.16 16.14
C GLU A 252 8.71 20.59 15.47
N ASP A 253 7.62 21.36 15.45
CA ASP A 253 6.41 21.00 14.72
C ASP A 253 6.64 21.13 13.21
N VAL A 254 6.33 20.05 12.48
CA VAL A 254 6.44 20.02 11.01
C VAL A 254 5.08 20.32 10.40
N GLN A 255 5.06 21.14 9.36
CA GLN A 255 3.83 21.46 8.64
C GLN A 255 3.38 20.25 7.81
N VAL A 256 2.09 19.90 7.96
CA VAL A 256 1.46 18.77 7.27
C VAL A 256 0.37 19.30 6.35
N THR A 257 0.32 18.77 5.13
CA THR A 257 -0.78 19.01 4.18
C THR A 257 -1.61 17.74 4.06
N ALA A 258 -2.91 17.81 4.31
CA ALA A 258 -3.83 16.69 4.14
C ALA A 258 -4.57 16.79 2.79
N SER A 259 -4.62 15.69 2.04
CA SER A 259 -5.41 15.55 0.80
C SER A 259 -5.85 14.10 0.67
N ASP A 260 -7.15 13.88 0.43
CA ASP A 260 -7.71 12.57 0.05
C ASP A 260 -7.29 11.41 0.98
N GLY A 261 -7.31 11.65 2.29
CA GLY A 261 -6.95 10.63 3.30
C GLY A 261 -5.44 10.39 3.47
N ALA A 262 -4.60 11.09 2.72
CA ALA A 262 -3.16 11.07 2.84
C ALA A 262 -2.61 12.37 3.43
N TYR A 263 -1.43 12.29 4.04
CA TYR A 263 -0.77 13.41 4.71
C TYR A 263 0.64 13.59 4.18
N THR A 264 0.96 14.76 3.64
CA THR A 264 2.29 15.06 3.08
C THR A 264 3.04 16.05 3.95
N PHE A 265 4.33 15.78 4.19
CA PHE A 265 5.27 16.68 4.84
C PHE A 265 6.70 16.46 4.32
N THR A 266 7.58 17.43 4.56
CA THR A 266 8.97 17.34 4.10
C THR A 266 9.87 16.71 5.16
N ILE A 267 10.61 15.67 4.76
CA ILE A 267 11.65 15.02 5.54
C ILE A 267 13.05 15.55 5.18
N GLU A 268 13.93 15.66 6.17
CA GLU A 268 15.30 16.15 5.99
C GLU A 268 16.33 15.18 6.62
N PRO A 269 17.53 15.04 6.01
CA PRO A 269 18.62 14.23 6.58
C PRO A 269 19.04 14.70 7.98
N GLY A 270 19.39 13.74 8.84
CA GLY A 270 19.88 14.00 10.19
C GLY A 270 18.79 14.29 11.21
N CYS A 271 17.52 14.00 10.87
CA CYS A 271 16.37 14.22 11.73
C CYS A 271 15.65 12.92 12.10
N ARG A 272 15.13 12.90 13.32
CA ARG A 272 14.13 11.93 13.78
C ARG A 272 12.74 12.51 13.61
N TYR A 273 11.81 11.71 13.13
CA TYR A 273 10.42 12.11 12.95
C TYR A 273 9.51 11.22 13.78
N PHE A 274 8.75 11.84 14.68
CA PHE A 274 7.61 11.25 15.35
C PHE A 274 6.34 11.80 14.75
N PHE A 275 5.37 10.95 14.48
CA PHE A 275 4.05 11.41 14.12
C PHE A 275 2.95 10.71 14.89
N GLU A 276 2.05 11.51 15.46
CA GLU A 276 0.91 11.08 16.22
C GLU A 276 -0.34 11.23 15.37
N ALA A 277 -0.95 10.10 15.02
CA ALA A 277 -2.17 10.03 14.23
C ALA A 277 -3.38 9.82 15.14
N THR A 278 -4.49 10.49 14.83
CA THR A 278 -5.76 10.36 15.55
C THR A 278 -6.80 9.67 14.69
N PHE A 279 -7.44 8.65 15.24
CA PHE A 279 -8.50 7.86 14.63
C PHE A 279 -9.72 7.85 15.54
N ASP A 280 -10.87 7.42 15.03
CA ASP A 280 -12.08 7.25 15.83
C ASP A 280 -11.87 6.29 17.02
N ALA A 281 -11.03 5.27 16.82
CA ALA A 281 -10.69 4.27 17.83
C ALA A 281 -9.62 4.74 18.84
N GLY A 282 -8.90 5.84 18.58
CA GLY A 282 -7.87 6.36 19.49
C GLY A 282 -6.67 6.98 18.78
N THR A 283 -5.50 6.93 19.42
CA THR A 283 -4.27 7.55 18.90
C THR A 283 -3.14 6.53 18.78
N VAL A 284 -2.32 6.69 17.74
CA VAL A 284 -1.14 5.87 17.51
C VAL A 284 0.04 6.79 17.17
N GLY A 285 1.16 6.60 17.87
CA GLY A 285 2.42 7.26 17.57
C GLY A 285 3.27 6.38 16.66
N TYR A 286 4.04 6.99 15.75
CA TYR A 286 4.98 6.29 14.87
C TYR A 286 6.32 7.04 14.82
N LEU A 287 7.40 6.31 14.57
CA LEU A 287 8.76 6.82 14.65
C LEU A 287 9.65 6.24 13.56
N PHE A 288 10.47 7.11 12.95
CA PHE A 288 11.55 6.73 12.05
C PHE A 288 12.68 7.78 12.08
N THR A 289 13.84 7.44 11.54
CA THR A 289 14.98 8.35 11.42
C THR A 289 15.39 8.52 9.98
N VAL A 290 15.92 9.70 9.64
CA VAL A 290 16.33 10.07 8.29
C VAL A 290 17.83 10.37 8.30
N ARG A 291 18.58 9.75 7.39
CA ARG A 291 20.02 9.95 7.21
C ARG A 291 20.33 10.37 5.78
N GLU A 292 21.54 10.90 5.61
CA GLU A 292 22.09 11.23 4.30
C GLU A 292 22.33 9.93 3.50
N GLY A 293 21.88 9.91 2.25
CA GLY A 293 21.91 8.76 1.35
C GLY A 293 23.23 8.50 0.64
#